data_AF-A0A0M8VN99-F1
#
_entry.id   AF-A0A0M8VN99-F1
#
_cell.length_a   1.000
_cell.length_b   1.000
_cell.length_c   1.000
_cell.angle_alpha   90.00
_cell.angle_beta   90.00
_cell.angle_gamma   90.00
#
_symmetry.space_group_name_H-M   'P 1'
#
loop_
_entity.id
_entity.type
_entity.pdbx_description
1 polymer ?
#
loop_
_entity_poly.entity_id
_entity_poly.type
_entity_poly.pdbx_seq_one_letter_code
_entity_poly.pdbx_strand_id
1 'polypeptide(L)' 'MATTLAKAADAGTSAEFAARIAHVSKSFAGPGGRQLVLDDITLDVAPGEFVTLLGASGCGKST' A
#
# COMPACT_ATOMS: atom_id res chain seq x y z
N MET A 1 -4.90 -6.52 16.30
CA MET A 1 -5.97 -7.20 15.53
C MET A 1 -6.87 -6.11 14.95
N ALA A 2 -6.54 -5.62 13.75
CA ALA A 2 -7.39 -4.68 13.01
C ALA A 2 -7.13 -4.94 11.52
N THR A 3 -8.09 -5.60 10.88
CA THR A 3 -8.08 -5.94 9.46
C THR A 3 -8.89 -4.87 8.75
N THR A 4 -8.28 -4.09 7.87
CA THR A 4 -9.00 -3.18 6.97
C THR A 4 -9.23 -3.89 5.64
N LEU A 5 -10.50 -4.05 5.25
CA LEU A 5 -10.89 -4.63 3.97
C LEU A 5 -10.89 -3.54 2.89
N ALA A 6 -10.02 -3.69 1.90
CA ALA A 6 -10.15 -2.96 0.64
C ALA A 6 -11.20 -3.65 -0.23
N LYS A 7 -12.12 -2.85 -0.78
CA LYS A 7 -13.15 -3.31 -1.73
C LYS A 7 -12.47 -3.79 -3.01
N ALA A 8 -12.70 -5.06 -3.36
CA ALA A 8 -12.33 -5.58 -4.67
C ALA A 8 -13.09 -4.77 -5.74
N ALA A 9 -12.35 -4.03 -6.56
CA ALA A 9 -12.90 -3.31 -7.70
C ALA A 9 -12.78 -4.18 -8.95
N ASP A 10 -13.91 -4.29 -9.63
CA ASP A 10 -14.24 -5.13 -10.76
C ASP A 10 -13.28 -4.99 -11.95
N ALA A 11 -13.02 -6.11 -12.62
CA ALA A 11 -12.32 -6.14 -13.89
C ALA A 11 -13.27 -5.66 -14.99
N GLY A 12 -13.06 -4.46 -15.54
CA GLY A 12 -13.78 -4.09 -16.77
C GLY A 12 -13.95 -2.62 -17.13
N THR A 13 -13.54 -1.67 -16.28
CA THR A 13 -13.56 -0.24 -16.64
C THR A 13 -12.13 0.26 -16.59
N SER A 14 -11.73 1.11 -17.54
CA SER A 14 -10.50 1.90 -17.45
C SER A 14 -10.60 2.81 -16.22
N ALA A 15 -10.31 2.24 -15.05
CA ALA A 15 -10.35 2.95 -13.79
C ALA A 15 -9.26 4.03 -13.87
N GLU A 16 -9.70 5.26 -14.02
CA GLU A 16 -8.82 6.42 -13.99
C GLU A 16 -8.40 6.60 -12.54
N PHE A 17 -7.23 6.09 -12.19
CA PHE A 17 -6.64 6.26 -10.87
C PHE A 17 -5.89 7.59 -10.82
N ALA A 18 -6.08 8.37 -9.77
CA ALA A 18 -5.21 9.51 -9.49
C ALA A 18 -3.81 9.05 -9.06
N ALA A 19 -3.73 7.92 -8.34
CA ALA A 19 -2.49 7.24 -8.03
C ALA A 19 -2.73 5.72 -7.93
N ARG A 20 -1.74 4.94 -8.37
CA ARG A 20 -1.78 3.47 -8.28
C ARG A 20 -0.39 2.93 -7.99
N ILE A 21 -0.32 2.02 -7.02
CA ILE A 21 0.81 1.12 -6.81
C ILE A 21 0.30 -0.32 -6.86
N ALA A 22 1.03 -1.20 -7.53
CA ALA A 22 0.65 -2.60 -7.70
C ALA A 22 1.84 -3.51 -7.39
N HIS A 23 1.58 -4.54 -6.58
CA HIS A 23 2.55 -5.56 -6.22
C HIS A 23 3.90 -5.03 -5.69
N VAL A 24 3.85 -3.97 -4.88
CA VAL A 24 5.05 -3.30 -4.38
C VAL A 24 5.58 -4.02 -3.15
N SER A 25 6.81 -4.52 -3.28
CA SER A 25 7.62 -5.03 -2.16
C SER A 25 8.85 -4.16 -1.96
N LYS A 26 9.19 -3.84 -0.71
CA LYS A 26 10.35 -3.00 -0.38
C LYS A 26 11.08 -3.54 0.83
N SER A 27 12.40 -3.68 0.70
CA SER A 27 13.30 -3.96 1.82
C SER A 27 14.32 -2.85 1.99
N PHE A 28 14.79 -2.67 3.22
CA PHE A 28 15.97 -1.86 3.54
C PHE A 28 17.09 -2.75 4.09
N ALA A 29 18.33 -2.40 3.80
CA ALA A 29 19.49 -3.04 4.43
C ALA A 29 19.73 -2.41 5.81
N GLY A 30 19.95 -3.24 6.82
CA GLY A 30 20.31 -2.81 8.17
C GLY A 30 21.35 -3.74 8.80
N PRO A 31 21.77 -3.44 10.04
CA PRO A 31 22.80 -4.21 10.75
C PRO A 31 22.48 -5.70 10.89
N GLY A 32 21.19 -6.06 10.97
CA GLY A 32 20.71 -7.45 11.05
C GLY A 32 20.40 -8.11 9.71
N GLY A 33 20.78 -7.49 8.59
CA GLY A 33 20.45 -7.95 7.24
C GLY A 33 19.34 -7.13 6.59
N ARG A 34 18.70 -7.70 5.55
CA ARG A 34 17.58 -7.05 4.85
C ARG A 34 16.29 -7.22 5.65
N GLN A 35 15.64 -6.11 5.97
CA GLN A 35 14.31 -6.10 6.56
C GLN A 35 13.27 -5.79 5.49
N LEU A 36 12.31 -6.69 5.29
CA LEU A 36 11.14 -6.45 4.46
C LEU A 36 10.19 -5.48 5.19
N VAL A 37 9.84 -4.37 4.55
CA VAL A 37 8.99 -3.31 5.11
C VAL A 37 7.63 -3.24 4.41
N LEU A 38 7.61 -3.41 3.09
CA LEU A 38 6.38 -3.60 2.33
C LEU A 38 6.45 -4.98 1.67
N ASP A 39 5.36 -5.73 1.76
CA ASP A 39 5.23 -7.08 1.22
C ASP A 39 4.00 -7.13 0.30
N ASP A 40 4.25 -7.21 -1.01
CA ASP A 40 3.25 -7.31 -2.08
C ASP A 40 2.02 -6.38 -1.93
N ILE A 41 2.26 -5.08 -1.72
CA ILE A 41 1.19 -4.11 -1.47
C ILE A 41 0.63 -3.56 -2.79
N THR A 42 -0.70 -3.49 -2.86
CA THR A 42 -1.46 -2.81 -3.92
C THR A 42 -2.37 -1.76 -3.29
N LEU A 43 -2.36 -0.55 -3.84
CA LEU A 43 -3.22 0.57 -3.44
C LEU A 43 -3.61 1.36 -4.68
N ASP A 44 -4.90 1.60 -4.80
CA ASP A 44 -5.52 2.40 -5.83
C ASP A 44 -6.19 3.62 -5.16
N VAL A 45 -5.99 4.81 -5.73
CA VAL A 45 -6.60 6.06 -5.25
C VAL A 45 -7.41 6.69 -6.38
N ALA A 46 -8.68 6.94 -6.13
CA ALA A 46 -9.57 7.58 -7.10
C ALA A 46 -9.34 9.09 -7.20
N PRO A 47 -9.68 9.72 -8.34
CA PRO A 47 -9.67 11.18 -8.49
C PRO A 47 -10.54 11.85 -7.42
N GLY A 48 -9.95 12.83 -6.72
CA GLY A 48 -10.61 13.56 -5.64
C GLY A 48 -10.72 12.81 -4.30
N GLU A 49 -10.18 11.59 -4.20
CA GLU A 49 -10.17 10.82 -2.97
C GLU A 49 -9.11 11.36 -1.99
N PHE A 50 -9.50 11.51 -0.72
CA PHE A 50 -8.59 11.89 0.36
C PHE A 50 -8.31 10.68 1.26
N VAL A 51 -7.09 10.16 1.19
CA VAL A 51 -6.67 8.93 1.89
C VAL A 51 -5.73 9.29 3.05
N THR A 52 -5.84 8.56 4.16
CA THR A 52 -4.90 8.63 5.28
C THR A 52 -4.34 7.25 5.58
N LEU A 53 -3.01 7.13 5.67
CA LEU A 53 -2.33 5.90 6.08
C LEU A 53 -2.16 5.86 7.59
N LEU A 54 -2.79 4.89 8.26
CA LEU A 54 -2.71 4.71 9.72
C LEU A 54 -1.97 3.41 10.08
N GLY A 55 -1.36 3.41 11.27
CA GLY A 55 -0.65 2.24 11.80
C GLY A 55 0.46 2.62 12.78
N ALA A 56 0.90 1.65 13.59
CA ALA A 56 1.93 1.82 14.61
C ALA A 56 3.26 2.34 14.03
N SER A 57 4.13 2.88 14.88
CA SER A 57 5.48 3.28 14.45
C SER A 57 6.21 2.09 13.83
N GLY A 58 6.91 2.31 12.71
CA GLY A 58 7.66 1.26 12.00
C GLY A 58 6.86 0.35 11.05
N CYS A 59 5.55 0.52 10.90
CA CYS A 59 4.74 -0.35 10.03
C CYS A 59 4.81 -0.05 8.51
N GLY A 60 5.76 0.79 8.06
CA GLY A 60 5.99 1.03 6.61
C GLY A 60 5.23 2.20 5.96
N LYS A 61 4.46 3.02 6.71
CA LYS A 61 3.64 4.12 6.14
C LYS A 61 4.41 5.18 5.33
N SER A 62 5.65 5.48 5.72
CA SER A 62 6.48 6.52 5.08
C SER A 62 7.43 5.97 4.02
N THR A 63 7.35 4.67 3.74
CA THR A 63 8.15 3.95 2.73
C THR A 63 7.42 3.95 1.40
#